data_AF-R0GW85-F1
#
_entry.id   AF-R0GW85-F1
#
_cell.length_a   1.000
_cell.length_b   1.000
_cell.length_c   1.000
_cell.angle_alpha   90.00
_cell.angle_beta   90.00
_cell.angle_gamma   90.00
#
_symmetry.space_group_name_H-M   'P 1'
#
loop_
_entity.id
_entity.type
_entity.pdbx_description
1 polymer ?
#
loop_
_entity_poly.entity_id
_entity_poly.type
_entity_poly.pdbx_seq_one_letter_code
_entity_poly.pdbx_strand_id
1 'polypeptide(L)'
;MLQIDEEMEKHNDLLKEIQENPTDINAIAAKRRRDFTGEFFRYVTLLSETLDGLEDRDAVARLATRCLSAVSAYDNTLESVETLDAAQAKFDDILNSPSVDAACEKIRSLAKAKELDSSLILLINSAYAAAKESQTVTNEAKDIMYHLYKATKSSLRSITPKEIKLLKYLLNITDPEERFSALATAFSPGDDHEAKDPKALYTTPKELHKWIKIMLDAYHLNKEETDIREAKQMSQPIVIQRLFILKDTIEDEYLDKKTVVADENPKKEDDTSVEEFLN
;
A
#
# COMPACT_ATOMS: atom_id res chain seq x y z
N MET A 1 9.22 4.23 -39.41
CA MET A 1 10.39 3.72 -38.68
C MET A 1 10.82 4.74 -37.64
N LEU A 2 11.34 5.91 -38.01
CA LEU A 2 11.80 6.95 -37.06
C LEU A 2 10.82 7.28 -35.90
N GLN A 3 9.53 7.49 -36.19
CA GLN A 3 8.54 7.84 -35.16
C GLN A 3 8.23 6.67 -34.19
N ILE A 4 8.31 5.42 -34.67
CA ILE A 4 8.10 4.23 -33.83
C ILE A 4 9.30 4.03 -32.92
N ASP A 5 10.51 4.25 -33.43
CA ASP A 5 11.75 4.15 -32.66
C ASP A 5 11.80 5.21 -31.55
N GLU A 6 11.41 6.46 -31.83
CA GLU A 6 11.33 7.54 -30.83
C GLU A 6 10.28 7.27 -29.73
N GLU A 7 9.11 6.73 -30.07
CA GLU A 7 8.10 6.37 -29.08
C GLU A 7 8.53 5.19 -28.19
N MET A 8 9.19 4.18 -28.77
CA MET A 8 9.74 3.07 -28.00
C MET A 8 10.88 3.51 -27.08
N GLU A 9 11.78 4.39 -27.55
CA GLU A 9 12.84 4.97 -26.72
C GLU A 9 12.25 5.73 -25.53
N LYS A 10 11.21 6.54 -25.77
CA LYS A 10 10.51 7.27 -24.71
C LYS A 10 9.92 6.34 -23.64
N HIS A 11 9.29 5.23 -24.04
CA HIS A 11 8.74 4.26 -23.11
C HIS A 11 9.83 3.51 -22.33
N ASN A 12 10.93 3.17 -23.00
CA ASN A 12 12.08 2.54 -22.37
C ASN A 12 12.76 3.47 -21.34
N ASP A 13 12.92 4.75 -21.68
CA ASP A 13 13.47 5.75 -20.77
C ASP A 13 12.60 5.96 -19.54
N LEU A 14 11.28 6.00 -19.70
CA LEU A 14 10.35 6.07 -18.57
C LEU A 14 10.46 4.81 -17.69
N LEU A 15 10.46 3.63 -18.31
CA LEU A 15 10.57 2.37 -17.59
C LEU A 15 11.88 2.30 -16.80
N LYS A 16 13.00 2.70 -17.41
CA LYS A 16 14.32 2.73 -16.79
C LYS A 16 14.37 3.69 -15.61
N GLU A 17 13.85 4.92 -15.77
CA GLU A 17 13.80 5.90 -14.68
C GLU A 17 13.01 5.37 -13.46
N ILE A 18 11.89 4.69 -13.71
CA ILE A 18 11.05 4.06 -12.69
C ILE A 18 11.80 2.90 -11.99
N GLN A 19 12.51 2.07 -12.75
CA GLN A 19 13.29 0.94 -12.23
C GLN A 19 14.49 1.40 -11.40
N GLU A 20 15.16 2.47 -11.81
CA GLU A 20 16.30 3.07 -11.08
C GLU A 20 15.84 3.79 -9.81
N ASN A 21 14.62 4.35 -9.81
CA ASN A 21 14.08 5.14 -8.70
C ASN A 21 12.74 4.58 -8.20
N PRO A 22 12.69 3.31 -7.75
CA PRO A 22 11.45 2.63 -7.45
C PRO A 22 10.73 3.25 -6.25
N THR A 23 11.39 4.01 -5.39
CA THR A 23 10.70 4.70 -4.27
C THR A 23 10.03 5.99 -4.68
N ASP A 24 10.30 6.50 -5.89
CA ASP A 24 9.99 7.88 -6.29
C ASP A 24 8.91 7.94 -7.36
N ILE A 25 8.21 6.84 -7.61
CA ILE A 25 7.16 6.71 -8.64
C ILE A 25 6.13 7.84 -8.58
N ASN A 26 5.71 8.27 -7.39
CA ASN A 26 4.76 9.39 -7.27
C ASN A 26 5.35 10.72 -7.77
N ALA A 27 6.64 10.97 -7.55
CA ALA A 27 7.32 12.15 -8.06
C ALA A 27 7.55 12.04 -9.58
N ILE A 28 7.89 10.84 -10.07
CA ILE A 28 8.02 10.55 -11.51
C ILE A 28 6.66 10.74 -12.22
N ALA A 29 5.58 10.24 -11.63
CA ALA A 29 4.22 10.40 -12.15
C ALA A 29 3.83 11.88 -12.22
N ALA A 30 4.10 12.66 -11.17
CA ALA A 30 3.83 14.10 -11.18
C ALA A 30 4.62 14.86 -12.25
N LYS A 31 5.90 14.48 -12.45
CA LYS A 31 6.78 15.07 -13.46
C LYS A 31 6.41 14.68 -14.89
N ARG A 32 6.26 13.38 -15.14
CA ARG A 32 6.12 12.76 -16.46
C ARG A 32 4.73 12.27 -16.73
N ARG A 33 3.69 12.85 -16.12
CA ARG A 33 2.30 12.38 -16.25
C ARG A 33 1.90 12.11 -17.69
N ARG A 34 2.29 13.00 -18.62
CA ARG A 34 2.01 12.91 -20.07
C ARG A 34 2.61 11.67 -20.75
N ASP A 35 3.59 11.02 -20.13
CA ASP A 35 4.27 9.85 -20.66
C ASP A 35 3.63 8.53 -20.18
N PHE A 36 2.81 8.59 -19.13
CA PHE A 36 2.00 7.46 -18.65
C PHE A 36 0.71 7.36 -19.47
N THR A 37 0.83 6.80 -20.68
CA THR A 37 -0.27 6.61 -21.62
C THR A 37 -0.70 5.14 -21.71
N GLY A 38 -1.84 4.86 -22.35
CA GLY A 38 -2.22 3.47 -22.68
C GLY A 38 -1.15 2.74 -23.47
N GLU A 39 -0.46 3.45 -24.37
CA GLU A 39 0.67 2.94 -25.14
C GLU A 39 1.86 2.50 -24.26
N PHE A 40 2.17 3.26 -23.21
CA PHE A 40 3.17 2.85 -22.23
C PHE A 40 2.77 1.55 -21.51
N PHE A 41 1.52 1.45 -21.05
CA PHE A 41 1.06 0.22 -20.36
C PHE A 41 0.98 -0.99 -21.31
N ARG A 42 0.65 -0.77 -22.59
CA ARG A 42 0.74 -1.80 -23.63
C ARG A 42 2.17 -2.27 -23.84
N TYR A 43 3.12 -1.34 -23.93
CA TYR A 43 4.54 -1.65 -24.03
C TYR A 43 5.04 -2.48 -22.84
N VAL A 44 4.68 -2.09 -21.61
CA VAL A 44 5.04 -2.83 -20.39
C VAL A 44 4.42 -4.23 -20.39
N THR A 45 3.19 -4.39 -20.89
CA THR A 45 2.54 -5.70 -21.02
C THR A 45 3.27 -6.58 -22.02
N LEU A 46 3.60 -6.06 -23.20
CA LEU A 46 4.34 -6.79 -24.23
C LEU A 46 5.72 -7.22 -23.70
N LEU A 47 6.43 -6.36 -23.00
CA LEU A 47 7.68 -6.73 -22.34
C LEU A 47 7.48 -7.89 -21.36
N SER A 48 6.41 -7.85 -20.55
CA SER A 48 6.11 -8.96 -19.63
C SER A 48 5.89 -10.29 -20.35
N GLU A 49 5.29 -10.28 -21.54
CA GLU A 49 5.03 -11.49 -22.32
C GLU A 49 6.32 -12.12 -22.86
N THR A 50 7.36 -11.32 -23.07
CA THR A 50 8.69 -11.80 -23.52
C THR A 50 9.53 -12.42 -22.40
N LEU A 51 9.13 -12.27 -21.15
CA LEU A 51 9.84 -12.83 -20.00
C LEU A 51 9.43 -14.28 -19.79
N ASP A 52 10.38 -15.19 -19.56
CA ASP A 52 10.09 -16.61 -19.32
C ASP A 52 9.80 -16.93 -17.84
N GLY A 53 10.33 -16.11 -16.92
CA GLY A 53 10.21 -16.33 -15.48
C GLY A 53 8.92 -15.78 -14.86
N LEU A 54 8.25 -16.59 -14.03
CA LEU A 54 7.08 -16.13 -13.25
C LEU A 54 7.43 -14.95 -12.31
N GLU A 55 8.64 -14.97 -11.73
CA GLU A 55 9.11 -13.90 -10.85
C GLU A 55 9.32 -12.58 -11.60
N ASP A 56 9.89 -12.65 -12.81
CA ASP A 56 10.12 -11.48 -13.65
C ASP A 56 8.79 -10.89 -14.15
N ARG A 57 7.86 -11.75 -14.59
CA ARG A 57 6.49 -11.33 -14.95
C ARG A 57 5.77 -10.67 -13.78
N ASP A 58 5.88 -11.23 -12.58
CA ASP A 58 5.29 -10.63 -11.39
C ASP A 58 5.96 -9.30 -11.01
N ALA A 59 7.28 -9.18 -11.19
CA ALA A 59 7.98 -7.91 -11.00
C ALA A 59 7.43 -6.81 -11.92
N VAL A 60 7.20 -7.13 -13.19
CA VAL A 60 6.58 -6.22 -14.15
C VAL A 60 5.13 -5.88 -13.75
N ALA A 61 4.31 -6.87 -13.40
CA ALA A 61 2.94 -6.66 -12.96
C ALA A 61 2.85 -5.72 -11.73
N ARG A 62 3.72 -5.93 -10.74
CA ARG A 62 3.83 -5.06 -9.55
C ARG A 62 4.25 -3.65 -9.94
N LEU A 63 5.25 -3.51 -10.81
CA LEU A 63 5.70 -2.21 -11.28
C LEU A 63 4.58 -1.44 -11.98
N ALA A 64 3.89 -2.10 -12.89
CA ALA A 64 2.80 -1.52 -13.66
C ALA A 64 1.61 -1.11 -12.77
N THR A 65 1.25 -1.95 -11.79
CA THR A 65 0.22 -1.62 -10.79
C THR A 65 0.59 -0.37 -9.99
N ARG A 66 1.87 -0.22 -9.61
CA ARG A 66 2.35 0.96 -8.88
C ARG A 66 2.35 2.22 -9.75
N CYS A 67 2.71 2.09 -11.03
CA CYS A 67 2.62 3.18 -11.99
C CYS A 67 1.18 3.65 -12.15
N LEU A 68 0.24 2.71 -12.36
CA LEU A 68 -1.18 3.02 -12.47
C LEU A 68 -1.69 3.72 -11.21
N SER A 69 -1.37 3.20 -10.03
CA SER A 69 -1.77 3.82 -8.76
C SER A 69 -1.24 5.25 -8.60
N ALA A 70 0.01 5.52 -8.97
CA ALA A 70 0.58 6.86 -8.89
C ALA A 70 -0.08 7.82 -9.88
N VAL A 71 -0.42 7.33 -11.08
CA VAL A 71 -1.10 8.09 -12.12
C VAL A 71 -2.53 8.41 -11.72
N SER A 72 -3.33 7.42 -11.31
CA SER A 72 -4.70 7.65 -10.85
C SER A 72 -4.73 8.57 -9.63
N ALA A 73 -3.80 8.43 -8.69
CA ALA A 73 -3.70 9.34 -7.55
C ALA A 73 -3.41 10.78 -7.99
N TYR A 74 -2.55 10.98 -8.99
CA TYR A 74 -2.28 12.30 -9.57
C TYR A 74 -3.54 12.89 -10.23
N ASP A 75 -4.19 12.12 -11.10
CA ASP A 75 -5.36 12.57 -11.87
C ASP A 75 -6.55 12.90 -10.97
N ASN A 76 -6.93 11.97 -10.08
CA ASN A 76 -8.06 12.15 -9.16
C ASN A 76 -7.85 13.36 -8.23
N THR A 77 -6.60 13.66 -7.87
CA THR A 77 -6.29 14.83 -7.03
C THR A 77 -6.46 16.14 -7.80
N LEU A 78 -6.16 16.16 -9.11
CA LEU A 78 -6.34 17.35 -9.94
C LEU A 78 -7.82 17.67 -10.24
N GLU A 79 -8.69 16.65 -10.23
CA GLU A 79 -10.13 16.85 -10.43
C GLU A 79 -10.82 17.50 -9.21
N SER A 80 -10.18 17.49 -8.04
CA SER A 80 -10.70 18.07 -6.80
C SER A 80 -10.14 19.48 -6.53
N VAL A 81 -10.67 20.48 -7.26
CA VAL A 81 -10.18 21.88 -7.22
C VAL A 81 -10.23 22.50 -5.82
N GLU A 82 -11.29 22.27 -5.03
CA GLU A 82 -11.44 22.85 -3.69
C GLU A 82 -10.41 22.33 -2.69
N THR A 83 -9.91 21.10 -2.87
CA THR A 83 -8.89 20.54 -1.98
C THR A 83 -7.48 21.04 -2.31
N LEU A 84 -7.25 21.52 -3.53
CA LEU A 84 -5.96 22.07 -3.94
C LEU A 84 -5.64 23.42 -3.30
N ASP A 85 -6.62 24.33 -3.17
CA ASP A 85 -6.40 25.64 -2.53
C ASP A 85 -6.02 25.50 -1.06
N ALA A 86 -6.73 24.63 -0.33
CA ALA A 86 -6.43 24.34 1.07
C ALA A 86 -5.05 23.65 1.22
N ALA A 87 -4.72 22.73 0.32
CA ALA A 87 -3.41 22.09 0.29
C ALA A 87 -2.29 23.08 -0.03
N GLN A 88 -2.52 24.03 -0.94
CA GLN A 88 -1.57 25.08 -1.29
C GLN A 88 -1.30 25.98 -0.09
N ALA A 89 -2.34 26.43 0.62
CA ALA A 89 -2.17 27.23 1.83
C ALA A 89 -1.35 26.50 2.91
N LYS A 90 -1.59 25.19 3.11
CA LYS A 90 -0.78 24.35 4.02
C LYS A 90 0.67 24.25 3.53
N PHE A 91 0.89 24.09 2.23
CA PHE A 91 2.23 23.98 1.66
C PHE A 91 3.02 25.28 1.80
N ASP A 92 2.39 26.42 1.52
CA ASP A 92 2.99 27.75 1.74
C ASP A 92 3.34 27.96 3.21
N ASP A 93 2.47 27.55 4.14
CA ASP A 93 2.76 27.59 5.57
C ASP A 93 3.94 26.68 5.99
N ILE A 94 4.14 25.54 5.32
CA ILE A 94 5.34 24.70 5.49
C ILE A 94 6.58 25.46 4.99
N LEU A 95 6.53 26.03 3.78
CA LEU A 95 7.65 26.74 3.17
C LEU A 95 8.07 28.00 3.94
N ASN A 96 7.10 28.69 4.56
CA ASN A 96 7.34 29.87 5.40
C ASN A 96 7.84 29.55 6.82
N SER A 97 8.17 28.29 7.10
CA SER A 97 8.75 27.91 8.39
C SER A 97 10.13 28.53 8.60
N PRO A 98 10.51 28.87 9.85
CA PRO A 98 11.76 29.56 10.15
C PRO A 98 13.02 28.69 9.92
N SER A 99 12.86 27.38 9.76
CA SER A 99 13.95 26.43 9.46
C SER A 99 13.42 25.17 8.78
N VAL A 100 14.33 24.41 8.16
CA VAL A 100 14.02 23.11 7.55
C VAL A 100 13.50 22.12 8.58
N ASP A 101 14.07 22.11 9.79
CA ASP A 101 13.62 21.24 10.88
C ASP A 101 12.20 21.60 11.33
N ALA A 102 11.88 22.89 11.43
CA ALA A 102 10.54 23.35 11.76
C ALA A 102 9.52 22.96 10.68
N ALA A 103 9.89 23.08 9.40
CA ALA A 103 9.06 22.63 8.28
C ALA A 103 8.83 21.10 8.31
N CYS A 104 9.88 20.32 8.60
CA CYS A 104 9.78 18.86 8.74
C CYS A 104 8.91 18.44 9.93
N GLU A 105 9.01 19.11 11.07
CA GLU A 105 8.11 18.88 12.21
C GLU A 105 6.67 19.24 11.88
N LYS A 106 6.42 20.31 11.13
CA LYS A 106 5.07 20.68 10.68
C LYS A 106 4.45 19.58 9.81
N ILE A 107 5.22 18.99 8.88
CA ILE A 107 4.78 17.82 8.09
C ILE A 107 4.43 16.63 9.01
N ARG A 108 5.27 16.34 10.02
CA ARG A 108 5.00 15.26 10.98
C ARG A 108 3.71 15.51 11.77
N SER A 109 3.46 16.75 12.18
CA SER A 109 2.23 17.16 12.88
C SER A 109 1.00 17.00 12.01
N LEU A 110 1.04 17.44 10.75
CA LEU A 110 -0.05 17.25 9.79
C LEU A 110 -0.37 15.77 9.56
N ALA A 111 0.66 14.91 9.49
CA ALA A 111 0.45 13.47 9.37
C ALA A 111 -0.26 12.88 10.61
N LYS A 112 0.13 13.28 11.81
CA LYS A 112 -0.51 12.85 13.07
C LYS A 112 -1.97 13.32 13.16
N ALA A 113 -2.25 14.53 12.66
CA ALA A 113 -3.59 15.09 12.60
C ALA A 113 -4.46 14.52 11.47
N LYS A 114 -3.91 13.64 10.60
CA LYS A 114 -4.56 13.14 9.37
C LYS A 114 -4.90 14.25 8.37
N GLU A 115 -4.13 15.34 8.39
CA GLU A 115 -4.26 16.50 7.50
C GLU A 115 -3.19 16.53 6.39
N LEU A 116 -2.27 15.57 6.40
CA LEU A 116 -1.36 15.27 5.28
C LEU A 116 -2.12 14.46 4.22
N ASP A 117 -3.05 15.13 3.54
CA ASP A 117 -3.93 14.56 2.52
C ASP A 117 -3.23 14.37 1.15
N SER A 118 -3.92 13.72 0.20
CA SER A 118 -3.39 13.44 -1.14
C SER A 118 -3.00 14.69 -1.92
N SER A 119 -3.75 15.80 -1.75
CA SER A 119 -3.48 17.08 -2.40
C SER A 119 -2.17 17.68 -1.90
N LEU A 120 -1.96 17.72 -0.58
CA LEU A 120 -0.71 18.21 -0.01
C LEU A 120 0.48 17.32 -0.37
N ILE A 121 0.31 16.00 -0.35
CA ILE A 121 1.35 15.05 -0.78
C ILE A 121 1.73 15.28 -2.25
N LEU A 122 0.73 15.52 -3.12
CA LEU A 122 0.96 15.81 -4.52
C LEU A 122 1.78 17.08 -4.72
N LEU A 123 1.42 18.18 -4.04
CA LEU A 123 2.15 19.45 -4.13
C LEU A 123 3.61 19.29 -3.70
N ILE A 124 3.88 18.62 -2.58
CA ILE A 124 5.25 18.38 -2.10
C ILE A 124 6.04 17.53 -3.10
N ASN A 125 5.46 16.45 -3.63
CA ASN A 125 6.13 15.60 -4.61
C ASN A 125 6.43 16.36 -5.91
N SER A 126 5.47 17.17 -6.38
CA SER A 126 5.59 17.96 -7.61
C SER A 126 6.67 19.03 -7.45
N ALA A 127 6.67 19.74 -6.32
CA ALA A 127 7.67 20.77 -6.02
C ALA A 127 9.09 20.16 -5.90
N TYR A 128 9.23 18.99 -5.27
CA TYR A 128 10.52 18.30 -5.20
C TYR A 128 11.01 17.87 -6.59
N ALA A 129 10.13 17.27 -7.41
CA ALA A 129 10.47 16.87 -8.77
C ALA A 129 10.93 18.07 -9.63
N ALA A 130 10.18 19.17 -9.58
CA ALA A 130 10.52 20.39 -10.30
C ALA A 130 11.85 21.01 -9.82
N ALA A 131 12.09 21.04 -8.50
CA ALA A 131 13.34 21.55 -7.94
C ALA A 131 14.54 20.69 -8.35
N LYS A 132 14.41 19.36 -8.31
CA LYS A 132 15.48 18.41 -8.66
C LYS A 132 16.02 18.64 -10.07
N GLU A 133 15.14 18.93 -11.03
CA GLU A 133 15.47 19.11 -12.44
C GLU A 133 15.82 20.53 -12.86
N SER A 134 15.38 21.52 -12.09
CA SER A 134 15.64 22.90 -12.45
C SER A 134 17.13 23.21 -12.43
N GLN A 135 17.62 23.78 -13.53
CA GLN A 135 19.00 24.29 -13.61
C GLN A 135 19.15 25.66 -12.93
N THR A 136 18.03 26.33 -12.63
CA THR A 136 18.00 27.71 -12.11
C THR A 136 17.71 27.77 -10.61
N VAL A 137 17.12 26.73 -10.03
CA VAL A 137 16.89 26.62 -8.57
C VAL A 137 18.22 26.37 -7.87
N THR A 138 18.47 27.09 -6.77
CA THR A 138 19.72 26.97 -6.01
C THR A 138 19.83 25.61 -5.32
N ASN A 139 21.06 25.17 -5.02
CA ASN A 139 21.29 23.88 -4.36
C ASN A 139 20.65 23.83 -2.97
N GLU A 140 20.61 24.97 -2.27
CA GLU A 140 19.95 25.11 -0.97
C GLU A 140 18.44 24.85 -1.10
N ALA A 141 17.78 25.45 -2.09
CA ALA A 141 16.36 25.22 -2.31
C ALA A 141 16.06 23.76 -2.72
N LYS A 142 16.94 23.13 -3.50
CA LYS A 142 16.83 21.69 -3.83
C LYS A 142 16.96 20.80 -2.59
N ASP A 143 17.90 21.11 -1.72
CA ASP A 143 18.13 20.37 -0.48
C ASP A 143 16.94 20.51 0.48
N ILE A 144 16.42 21.72 0.66
CA ILE A 144 15.19 21.97 1.44
C ILE A 144 14.05 21.11 0.89
N MET A 145 13.79 21.16 -0.42
CA MET A 145 12.72 20.38 -1.03
C MET A 145 12.91 18.88 -0.85
N TYR A 146 14.14 18.38 -0.94
CA TYR A 146 14.46 16.99 -0.65
C TYR A 146 14.16 16.60 0.80
N HIS A 147 14.48 17.47 1.76
CA HIS A 147 14.16 17.26 3.17
C HIS A 147 12.65 17.19 3.43
N LEU A 148 11.86 18.09 2.83
CA LEU A 148 10.39 18.08 2.94
C LEU A 148 9.79 16.80 2.33
N TYR A 149 10.27 16.40 1.17
CA TYR A 149 9.88 15.15 0.52
C TYR A 149 10.19 13.93 1.41
N LYS A 150 11.40 13.88 1.99
CA LYS A 150 11.82 12.80 2.88
C LYS A 150 11.01 12.77 4.17
N ALA A 151 10.70 13.94 4.75
CA ALA A 151 9.85 14.07 5.92
C ALA A 151 8.43 13.57 5.65
N THR A 152 7.87 13.89 4.48
CA THR A 152 6.56 13.41 4.03
C THR A 152 6.55 11.89 3.95
N LYS A 153 7.51 11.28 3.22
CA LYS A 153 7.64 9.81 3.13
C LYS A 153 7.84 9.13 4.49
N SER A 154 8.64 9.74 5.37
CA SER A 154 8.86 9.20 6.71
C SER A 154 7.59 9.25 7.56
N SER A 155 6.83 10.34 7.45
CA SER A 155 5.60 10.53 8.22
C SER A 155 4.52 9.54 7.81
N LEU A 156 4.34 9.30 6.50
CA LEU A 156 3.42 8.28 5.98
C LEU A 156 3.76 6.87 6.49
N ARG A 157 5.06 6.51 6.55
CA ARG A 157 5.50 5.23 7.12
C ARG A 157 5.24 5.12 8.62
N SER A 158 5.31 6.24 9.33
CA SER A 158 5.12 6.26 10.79
C SER A 158 3.66 6.06 11.21
N ILE A 159 2.71 6.58 10.42
CA ILE A 159 1.26 6.44 10.67
C ILE A 159 0.69 5.12 10.12
N THR A 160 1.52 4.30 9.47
CA THR A 160 1.10 3.02 8.89
C THR A 160 0.64 2.06 10.00
N PRO A 161 -0.60 1.53 9.94
CA PRO A 161 -1.13 0.57 10.91
C PRO A 161 -0.23 -0.66 11.06
N LYS A 162 -0.25 -1.29 12.25
CA LYS A 162 0.52 -2.50 12.50
C LYS A 162 0.10 -3.66 11.60
N GLU A 163 -1.18 -3.73 11.22
CA GLU A 163 -1.74 -4.73 10.31
C GLU A 163 -1.09 -4.63 8.92
N ILE A 164 -0.84 -3.42 8.42
CA ILE A 164 -0.13 -3.23 7.13
C ILE A 164 1.31 -3.74 7.22
N LYS A 165 1.98 -3.54 8.37
CA LYS A 165 3.32 -4.08 8.60
C LYS A 165 3.30 -5.61 8.66
N LEU A 166 2.28 -6.19 9.31
CA LEU A 166 2.08 -7.64 9.38
C LEU A 166 1.80 -8.21 7.99
N LEU A 167 0.92 -7.60 7.19
CA LEU A 167 0.66 -8.03 5.82
C LEU A 167 1.91 -8.01 4.97
N LYS A 168 2.73 -6.95 5.07
CA LYS A 168 4.01 -6.91 4.36
C LYS A 168 4.92 -8.09 4.75
N TYR A 169 4.96 -8.44 6.02
CA TYR A 169 5.71 -9.61 6.49
C TYR A 169 5.14 -10.90 5.92
N LEU A 170 3.84 -11.17 6.10
CA LEU A 170 3.16 -12.39 5.63
C LEU A 170 3.28 -12.57 4.12
N LEU A 171 3.12 -11.52 3.34
CA LEU A 171 3.17 -11.56 1.88
C LEU A 171 4.58 -11.81 1.34
N ASN A 172 5.62 -11.49 2.13
CA ASN A 172 7.01 -11.77 1.79
C ASN A 172 7.42 -13.22 2.06
N ILE A 173 6.67 -13.96 2.88
CA ILE A 173 6.91 -15.40 3.11
C ILE A 173 6.52 -16.15 1.84
N THR A 174 7.48 -16.83 1.21
CA THR A 174 7.25 -17.57 -0.04
C THR A 174 6.49 -18.86 0.21
N ASP A 175 6.90 -19.60 1.24
CA ASP A 175 6.30 -20.88 1.59
C ASP A 175 4.88 -20.72 2.18
N PRO A 176 3.86 -21.37 1.62
CA PRO A 176 2.49 -21.26 2.12
C PRO A 176 2.33 -21.74 3.57
N GLU A 177 2.97 -22.85 3.94
CA GLU A 177 2.83 -23.42 5.29
C GLU A 177 3.44 -22.49 6.34
N GLU A 178 4.65 -21.97 6.08
CA GLU A 178 5.29 -20.96 6.91
C GLU A 178 4.43 -19.70 7.04
N ARG A 179 3.78 -19.26 5.94
CA ARG A 179 2.90 -18.09 5.96
C ARG A 179 1.68 -18.31 6.85
N PHE A 180 1.02 -19.46 6.74
CA PHE A 180 -0.16 -19.75 7.55
C PHE A 180 0.20 -19.99 9.02
N SER A 181 1.36 -20.60 9.28
CA SER A 181 1.92 -20.71 10.64
C SER A 181 2.19 -19.33 11.27
N ALA A 182 2.79 -18.41 10.50
CA ALA A 182 3.00 -17.03 10.91
C ALA A 182 1.67 -16.27 11.13
N LEU A 183 0.66 -16.50 10.28
CA LEU A 183 -0.69 -15.95 10.43
C LEU A 183 -1.35 -16.43 11.74
N ALA A 184 -1.32 -17.73 12.01
CA ALA A 184 -1.87 -18.30 13.24
C ALA A 184 -1.17 -17.74 14.49
N THR A 185 0.16 -17.59 14.43
CA THR A 185 0.95 -16.97 15.50
C THR A 185 0.55 -15.50 15.73
N ALA A 186 0.24 -14.75 14.66
CA ALA A 186 -0.18 -13.35 14.77
C ALA A 186 -1.56 -13.17 15.42
N PHE A 187 -2.43 -14.19 15.36
CA PHE A 187 -3.76 -14.20 15.98
C PHE A 187 -3.81 -14.75 17.39
N SER A 188 -2.83 -15.59 17.75
CA SER A 188 -2.73 -16.21 19.06
C SER A 188 -1.37 -15.87 19.68
N PRO A 189 -1.19 -14.65 20.22
CA PRO A 189 -0.12 -14.44 21.18
C PRO A 189 -0.42 -15.40 22.35
N GLY A 190 0.35 -16.47 22.52
CA GLY A 190 0.05 -17.48 23.55
C GLY A 190 -0.14 -16.89 24.96
N ASP A 191 -0.68 -17.70 25.89
CA ASP A 191 -0.97 -17.33 27.30
C ASP A 191 0.24 -16.83 28.12
N ASP A 192 1.44 -16.84 27.55
CA ASP A 192 2.61 -16.25 28.19
C ASP A 192 2.46 -14.72 28.19
N HIS A 193 2.17 -14.17 29.37
CA HIS A 193 2.00 -12.74 29.68
C HIS A 193 3.20 -11.83 29.32
N GLU A 194 4.19 -12.33 28.59
CA GLU A 194 5.28 -11.57 28.00
C GLU A 194 5.38 -11.91 26.51
N ALA A 195 5.30 -10.89 25.67
CA ALA A 195 5.57 -11.03 24.24
C ALA A 195 6.99 -11.61 24.07
N LYS A 196 7.09 -12.90 23.70
CA LYS A 196 8.38 -13.61 23.49
C LYS A 196 9.31 -12.89 22.50
N ASP A 197 8.76 -12.06 21.63
CA ASP A 197 9.50 -11.16 20.75
C ASP A 197 8.92 -9.73 20.83
N PRO A 198 9.69 -8.73 21.25
CA PRO A 198 9.31 -7.30 21.20
C PRO A 198 8.94 -6.78 19.79
N LYS A 199 9.27 -7.54 18.73
CA LYS A 199 8.93 -7.23 17.34
C LYS A 199 7.73 -8.00 16.80
N ALA A 200 7.12 -8.91 17.57
CA ALA A 200 5.99 -9.68 17.10
C ALA A 200 4.76 -8.78 16.84
N LEU A 201 4.25 -8.84 15.62
CA LEU A 201 3.12 -8.04 15.16
C LEU A 201 1.81 -8.81 15.36
N TYR A 202 1.23 -8.71 16.56
CA TYR A 202 -0.04 -9.35 16.87
C TYR A 202 -1.25 -8.50 16.47
N THR A 203 -2.31 -9.16 16.00
CA THR A 203 -3.59 -8.53 15.66
C THR A 203 -4.75 -9.50 15.85
N THR A 204 -5.98 -9.05 15.60
CA THR A 204 -7.15 -9.93 15.60
C THR A 204 -7.52 -10.32 14.17
N PRO A 205 -8.14 -11.49 13.95
CA PRO A 205 -8.62 -11.89 12.62
C PRO A 205 -9.48 -10.81 11.95
N LYS A 206 -10.38 -10.17 12.72
CA LYS A 206 -11.27 -9.11 12.23
C LYS A 206 -10.53 -7.86 11.75
N GLU A 207 -9.54 -7.40 12.51
CA GLU A 207 -8.79 -6.20 12.12
C GLU A 207 -7.90 -6.47 10.90
N LEU A 208 -7.23 -7.63 10.84
CA LEU A 208 -6.42 -7.98 9.68
C LEU A 208 -7.29 -8.14 8.43
N HIS A 209 -8.44 -8.82 8.55
CA HIS A 209 -9.42 -8.98 7.47
C HIS A 209 -9.93 -7.65 6.93
N LYS A 210 -10.29 -6.72 7.82
CA LYS A 210 -10.70 -5.36 7.44
C LYS A 210 -9.64 -4.66 6.59
N TRP A 211 -8.37 -4.71 7.00
CA TRP A 211 -7.29 -4.10 6.23
C TRP A 211 -7.04 -4.80 4.90
N ILE A 212 -7.13 -6.13 4.84
CA ILE A 212 -7.04 -6.87 3.58
C ILE A 212 -8.15 -6.45 2.62
N LYS A 213 -9.40 -6.33 3.10
CA LYS A 213 -10.53 -5.86 2.28
C LYS A 213 -10.29 -4.44 1.77
N ILE A 214 -9.90 -3.51 2.63
CA ILE A 214 -9.56 -2.13 2.22
C ILE A 214 -8.48 -2.13 1.12
N MET A 215 -7.44 -2.97 1.23
CA MET A 215 -6.38 -3.06 0.23
C MET A 215 -6.86 -3.65 -1.10
N LEU A 216 -7.70 -4.69 -1.07
CA LEU A 216 -8.28 -5.30 -2.26
C LEU A 216 -9.27 -4.34 -2.95
N ASP A 217 -10.16 -3.71 -2.18
CA ASP A 217 -11.11 -2.72 -2.68
C ASP A 217 -10.38 -1.56 -3.35
N ALA A 218 -9.32 -1.03 -2.72
CA ALA A 218 -8.50 0.04 -3.31
C ALA A 218 -7.78 -0.41 -4.60
N TYR A 219 -7.32 -1.67 -4.67
CA TYR A 219 -6.71 -2.22 -5.89
C TYR A 219 -7.72 -2.30 -7.03
N HIS A 220 -8.92 -2.82 -6.77
CA HIS A 220 -9.98 -2.94 -7.78
C HIS A 220 -10.50 -1.58 -8.22
N LEU A 221 -10.77 -0.68 -7.27
CA LEU A 221 -11.22 0.68 -7.56
C LEU A 221 -10.24 1.40 -8.49
N ASN A 222 -8.95 1.37 -8.17
CA ASN A 222 -7.91 1.97 -9.02
C ASN A 222 -7.83 1.33 -10.42
N LYS A 223 -8.10 0.02 -10.52
CA LYS A 223 -8.15 -0.68 -11.81
C LYS A 223 -9.43 -0.36 -12.61
N GLU A 224 -10.54 -0.08 -11.94
CA GLU A 224 -11.84 0.18 -12.57
C GLU A 224 -12.03 1.65 -12.96
N GLU A 225 -11.64 2.59 -12.10
CA GLU A 225 -11.81 4.04 -12.29
C GLU A 225 -10.88 4.62 -13.35
N THR A 226 -9.72 4.00 -13.60
CA THR A 226 -8.78 4.53 -14.60
C THR A 226 -9.40 4.55 -16.01
N ASP A 227 -9.18 5.62 -16.77
CA ASP A 227 -9.53 5.68 -18.19
C ASP A 227 -8.54 4.92 -19.09
N ILE A 228 -7.43 4.45 -18.52
CA ILE A 228 -6.37 3.75 -19.25
C ILE A 228 -6.76 2.29 -19.45
N ARG A 229 -7.44 1.99 -20.56
CA ARG A 229 -7.93 0.64 -20.90
C ARG A 229 -6.83 -0.41 -20.88
N GLU A 230 -5.66 -0.11 -21.41
CA GLU A 230 -4.51 -1.03 -21.50
C GLU A 230 -4.03 -1.42 -20.10
N ALA A 231 -4.12 -0.52 -19.12
CA ALA A 231 -3.76 -0.81 -17.74
C ALA A 231 -4.75 -1.80 -17.07
N LYS A 232 -6.03 -1.80 -17.49
CA LYS A 232 -7.04 -2.77 -17.01
C LYS A 232 -6.75 -4.20 -17.47
N GLN A 233 -6.10 -4.35 -18.62
CA GLN A 233 -5.79 -5.65 -19.22
C GLN A 233 -4.52 -6.30 -18.64
N MET A 234 -3.79 -5.59 -17.79
CA MET A 234 -2.55 -6.09 -17.21
C MET A 234 -2.79 -7.27 -16.25
N SER A 235 -1.83 -8.18 -16.27
CA SER A 235 -1.76 -9.33 -15.36
C SER A 235 -1.81 -8.88 -13.90
N GLN A 236 -2.61 -9.59 -13.11
CA GLN A 236 -2.71 -9.33 -11.68
C GLN A 236 -1.43 -9.79 -10.97
N PRO A 237 -0.82 -8.93 -10.12
CA PRO A 237 0.33 -9.33 -9.33
C PRO A 237 0.04 -10.50 -8.39
N ILE A 238 1.02 -11.39 -8.20
CA ILE A 238 0.98 -12.52 -7.25
C ILE A 238 0.68 -12.02 -5.84
N VAL A 239 1.19 -10.85 -5.44
CA VAL A 239 0.90 -10.27 -4.11
C VAL A 239 -0.60 -10.01 -3.89
N ILE A 240 -1.35 -9.63 -4.93
CA ILE A 240 -2.81 -9.48 -4.84
C ILE A 240 -3.49 -10.83 -4.72
N GLN A 241 -3.03 -11.85 -5.46
CA GLN A 241 -3.54 -13.22 -5.32
C GLN A 241 -3.29 -13.78 -3.91
N ARG A 242 -2.11 -13.53 -3.33
CA ARG A 242 -1.80 -13.90 -1.94
C ARG A 242 -2.69 -13.18 -0.93
N LEU A 243 -3.05 -11.91 -1.17
CA LEU A 243 -4.01 -11.18 -0.34
C LEU A 243 -5.41 -11.80 -0.38
N PHE A 244 -5.87 -12.25 -1.55
CA PHE A 244 -7.14 -12.98 -1.66
C PHE A 244 -7.12 -14.28 -0.86
N ILE A 245 -6.08 -15.10 -1.00
CA ILE A 245 -5.95 -16.33 -0.23
C ILE A 245 -5.97 -16.04 1.27
N LEU A 246 -5.23 -15.03 1.74
CA LEU A 246 -5.26 -14.63 3.14
C LEU A 246 -6.65 -14.16 3.60
N LYS A 247 -7.37 -13.41 2.76
CA LYS A 247 -8.74 -12.97 3.04
C LYS A 247 -9.65 -14.17 3.28
N ASP A 248 -9.67 -15.10 2.32
CA ASP A 248 -10.57 -16.24 2.31
C ASP A 248 -10.24 -17.19 3.46
N THR A 249 -8.96 -17.46 3.72
CA THR A 249 -8.53 -18.23 4.90
C THR A 249 -9.00 -17.59 6.21
N ILE A 250 -8.92 -16.25 6.35
CA ILE A 250 -9.38 -15.58 7.57
C ILE A 250 -10.91 -15.68 7.71
N GLU A 251 -11.64 -15.54 6.62
CA GLU A 251 -13.10 -15.71 6.59
C GLU A 251 -13.48 -17.12 7.04
N ASP A 252 -12.96 -18.14 6.35
CA ASP A 252 -13.31 -19.55 6.54
C ASP A 252 -12.89 -20.09 7.91
N GLU A 253 -11.66 -19.79 8.35
CA GLU A 253 -11.09 -20.45 9.53
C GLU A 253 -11.33 -19.70 10.84
N TYR A 254 -11.51 -18.38 10.79
CA TYR A 254 -11.50 -17.51 11.98
C TYR A 254 -12.75 -16.63 12.14
N LEU A 255 -13.51 -16.34 11.09
CA LEU A 255 -14.70 -15.48 11.16
C LEU A 255 -16.01 -16.27 11.05
N ASP A 256 -16.06 -17.31 10.20
CA ASP A 256 -17.27 -18.08 9.92
C ASP A 256 -17.62 -19.11 11.03
N LYS A 257 -16.71 -19.42 11.95
CA LYS A 257 -16.94 -20.36 13.07
C LYS A 257 -17.83 -19.81 14.20
N LYS A 258 -18.58 -18.74 13.97
CA LYS A 258 -19.48 -18.14 14.98
C LYS A 258 -20.84 -18.85 15.14
N THR A 259 -21.06 -20.01 14.54
CA THR A 259 -22.35 -20.74 14.62
C THR A 259 -22.30 -22.15 15.19
N VAL A 260 -21.15 -22.73 15.59
CA VAL A 260 -21.11 -24.17 15.94
C VAL A 260 -20.72 -24.49 17.40
N VAL A 261 -20.25 -23.54 18.23
CA VAL A 261 -19.77 -23.85 19.60
C VAL A 261 -20.61 -23.21 20.71
N ALA A 262 -21.91 -22.99 20.47
CA ALA A 262 -22.83 -22.49 21.50
C ALA A 262 -23.86 -23.52 21.99
N ASP A 263 -23.77 -24.80 21.59
CA ASP A 263 -24.79 -25.79 21.96
C ASP A 263 -24.23 -27.19 22.32
N GLU A 264 -23.12 -27.23 23.04
CA GLU A 264 -22.72 -28.43 23.79
C GLU A 264 -22.58 -28.10 25.28
N ASN A 265 -23.73 -27.89 25.92
CA ASN A 265 -23.86 -28.12 27.36
C ASN A 265 -24.26 -29.58 27.55
N PRO A 266 -23.40 -30.47 28.08
CA PRO A 266 -23.83 -31.81 28.43
C PRO A 266 -24.77 -31.71 29.64
N LYS A 267 -26.05 -32.06 29.43
CA LYS A 267 -27.00 -32.30 30.51
C LYS A 267 -26.40 -33.35 31.43
N LYS A 268 -26.11 -32.96 32.67
CA LYS A 268 -25.82 -33.91 33.74
C LYS A 268 -27.05 -34.79 33.95
N GLU A 269 -26.90 -36.08 33.69
CA GLU A 269 -27.80 -37.12 34.19
C GLU A 269 -27.70 -37.11 35.73
N ASP A 270 -28.83 -36.81 36.37
CA ASP A 270 -28.98 -36.90 37.82
C ASP A 270 -29.44 -38.33 38.14
N ASP A 271 -28.47 -39.21 38.35
CA ASP A 271 -28.70 -40.58 38.78
C ASP A 271 -28.79 -40.57 40.32
N THR A 272 -29.98 -40.30 40.84
CA THR A 272 -30.22 -40.33 42.29
C THR A 272 -30.27 -41.78 42.75
N SER A 273 -29.23 -42.18 43.47
CA SER A 273 -29.06 -43.48 44.11
C SER A 273 -30.26 -43.87 44.98
N VAL A 274 -30.78 -45.05 44.71
CA VAL A 274 -31.64 -45.86 45.57
C VAL A 274 -30.89 -46.21 46.85
N GLU A 275 -31.43 -45.86 48.02
CA GLU A 275 -31.37 -46.68 49.23
C GLU A 275 -32.24 -46.03 50.32
N GLU A 276 -33.40 -46.62 50.60
CA GLU A 276 -33.81 -47.02 51.96
C GLU A 276 -35.22 -47.63 51.91
N PHE A 277 -35.28 -48.96 51.98
CA PHE A 277 -36.41 -49.63 52.60
C PHE A 277 -35.87 -50.61 53.66
N LEU A 278 -36.19 -50.25 54.91
CA LEU A 278 -36.69 -51.09 56.01
C LEU A 278 -35.75 -51.51 57.15
N ASN A 279 -36.21 -51.06 58.32
CA ASN A 279 -36.09 -51.57 59.70
C ASN A 279 -34.98 -51.03 60.59
#